data_AF-A0A251XNP7-F1
#
_entry.id   AF-A0A251XNP7-F1
#
_cell.length_a   1.000
_cell.length_b   1.000
_cell.length_c   1.000
_cell.angle_alpha   90.00
_cell.angle_beta   90.00
_cell.angle_gamma   90.00
#
_symmetry.space_group_name_H-M   'P 1'
#
loop_
_entity.id
_entity.type
_entity.pdbx_description
1 polymer ?
#
loop_
_entity_poly.entity_id
_entity_poly.type
_entity_poly.pdbx_seq_one_letter_code
_entity_poly.pdbx_strand_id
1 'polypeptide(L)'
;MSEPIVITRTFAAPRERVFDAWITPADFSAWFGTAAVDVPLDTLRMDVRVGGAWSAVMRLPDGGSIDWAGEYVELDRPSRLAMTMTDRPDQPAARRSRSTSRRSRAAPRA
;
A
#
# COMPACT_ATOMS: atom_id res chain seq x y z
N MET A 1 -13.41 12.99 13.03
CA MET A 1 -12.40 12.55 12.04
C MET A 1 -11.50 11.56 12.74
N SER A 2 -11.34 10.35 12.22
CA SER A 2 -10.50 9.33 12.85
C SER A 2 -9.03 9.77 12.84
N GLU A 3 -8.31 9.51 13.94
CA GLU A 3 -6.88 9.79 14.06
C GLU A 3 -6.06 8.85 13.17
N PRO A 4 -4.92 9.30 12.60
CA PRO A 4 -4.07 8.45 11.78
C PRO A 4 -3.34 7.41 12.64
N ILE A 5 -3.25 6.18 12.14
CA ILE A 5 -2.39 5.14 12.71
C ILE A 5 -1.00 5.26 12.08
N VAL A 6 0.04 5.29 12.91
CA VAL A 6 1.44 5.35 12.48
C VAL A 6 2.18 4.12 12.97
N ILE A 7 2.80 3.39 12.04
CA ILE A 7 3.58 2.17 12.32
C ILE A 7 5.00 2.39 11.81
N THR A 8 6.00 2.17 12.66
CA THR A 8 7.42 2.25 12.31
C THR A 8 8.09 0.90 12.55
N ARG A 9 8.78 0.38 11.54
CA ARG A 9 9.56 -0.86 11.58
C ARG A 9 10.89 -0.69 10.87
N THR A 10 11.91 -1.42 11.34
CA THR A 10 13.25 -1.45 10.74
C THR A 10 13.48 -2.83 10.14
N PHE A 11 13.95 -2.88 8.90
CA PHE A 11 14.25 -4.11 8.18
C PHE A 11 15.72 -4.15 7.79
N ALA A 12 16.36 -5.31 7.92
CA ALA A 12 17.71 -5.55 7.43
C ALA A 12 17.70 -5.85 5.91
N ALA A 13 17.17 -4.91 5.12
CA ALA A 13 17.03 -5.03 3.67
C ALA A 13 17.21 -3.66 2.98
N PRO A 14 17.66 -3.62 1.72
CA PRO A 14 17.69 -2.38 0.93
C PRO A 14 16.29 -1.75 0.79
N ARG A 15 16.23 -0.42 0.70
CA ARG A 15 14.96 0.32 0.59
C ARG A 15 14.19 -0.06 -0.68
N GLU A 16 14.91 -0.35 -1.75
CA GLU A 16 14.38 -0.79 -3.03
C GLU A 16 13.60 -2.09 -2.89
N ARG A 17 14.12 -3.04 -2.10
CA ARG A 17 13.44 -4.33 -1.87
C ARG A 17 12.17 -4.16 -1.04
N VAL A 18 12.22 -3.28 -0.04
CA VAL A 18 11.03 -2.94 0.76
C VAL A 18 9.99 -2.25 -0.12
N PHE A 19 10.40 -1.34 -1.00
CA PHE A 19 9.50 -0.70 -1.96
C PHE A 19 8.88 -1.72 -2.93
N ASP A 20 9.70 -2.63 -3.48
CA ASP A 20 9.23 -3.69 -4.40
C ASP A 20 8.18 -4.60 -3.78
N ALA A 21 8.26 -4.85 -2.47
CA ALA A 21 7.27 -5.65 -1.76
C ALA A 21 5.84 -5.09 -1.86
N TRP A 22 5.69 -3.77 -2.07
CA TRP A 22 4.39 -3.12 -2.21
C TRP A 22 3.87 -3.06 -3.64
N ILE A 23 4.74 -3.23 -4.64
CA ILE A 23 4.38 -3.01 -6.06
C ILE A 23 4.53 -4.26 -6.93
N THR A 24 5.13 -5.33 -6.40
CA THR A 24 5.31 -6.60 -7.11
C THR A 24 4.25 -7.58 -6.63
N PRO A 25 3.34 -8.09 -7.50
CA PRO A 25 2.26 -8.97 -7.08
C PRO A 25 2.72 -10.19 -6.28
N ALA A 26 3.80 -10.85 -6.72
CA ALA A 26 4.33 -12.03 -6.05
C ALA A 26 4.81 -11.73 -4.62
N ASP A 27 5.43 -10.57 -4.41
CA ASP A 27 5.89 -10.16 -3.09
C ASP A 27 4.72 -9.73 -2.21
N PHE A 28 3.81 -8.92 -2.76
CA PHE A 28 2.63 -8.45 -2.04
C PHE A 28 1.77 -9.61 -1.53
N SER A 29 1.50 -10.60 -2.38
CA SER A 29 0.83 -11.85 -2.03
C SER A 29 1.50 -12.54 -0.84
N ALA A 30 2.83 -12.59 -0.83
CA ALA A 30 3.59 -13.31 0.18
C ALA A 30 3.60 -12.64 1.57
N TRP A 31 3.44 -11.32 1.68
CA TRP A 31 3.57 -10.61 2.96
C TRP A 31 2.28 -9.93 3.46
N PHE A 32 1.35 -9.57 2.57
CA PHE A 32 0.14 -8.81 2.95
C PHE A 32 -0.85 -9.64 3.78
N GLY A 33 -0.82 -10.97 3.60
CA GLY A 33 -1.53 -11.93 4.44
C GLY A 33 -0.76 -12.28 5.72
N THR A 34 -1.17 -13.38 6.35
CA THR A 34 -0.46 -14.01 7.48
C THR A 34 -0.38 -15.51 7.24
N ALA A 35 0.26 -16.27 8.13
CA ALA A 35 0.27 -17.74 8.02
C ALA A 35 -1.13 -18.38 8.02
N ALA A 36 -2.14 -17.69 8.56
CA ALA A 36 -3.53 -18.16 8.61
C ALA A 36 -4.44 -17.48 7.57
N VAL A 37 -3.97 -16.44 6.89
CA VAL A 37 -4.76 -15.59 6.00
C VAL A 37 -4.05 -15.47 4.67
N ASP A 38 -4.66 -15.97 3.60
CA ASP A 38 -4.04 -16.04 2.28
C ASP A 38 -4.45 -14.85 1.40
N VAL A 39 -3.53 -14.41 0.55
CA VAL A 39 -3.76 -13.40 -0.49
C VAL A 39 -3.33 -14.02 -1.81
N PRO A 40 -4.22 -14.73 -2.51
CA PRO A 40 -3.86 -15.49 -3.70
C PRO A 40 -3.37 -14.58 -4.83
N LEU A 41 -2.23 -14.94 -5.42
CA LEU A 41 -1.57 -14.15 -6.46
C LEU A 41 -2.45 -13.89 -7.69
N ASP A 42 -3.30 -14.84 -8.06
CA ASP A 42 -4.23 -14.76 -9.19
C ASP A 42 -5.36 -13.74 -8.99
N THR A 43 -5.61 -13.32 -7.74
CA THR A 43 -6.60 -12.29 -7.40
C THR A 43 -6.02 -10.87 -7.42
N LEU A 44 -4.69 -10.75 -7.44
CA LEU A 44 -4.01 -9.47 -7.45
C LEU A 44 -4.05 -8.83 -8.83
N ARG A 45 -4.50 -7.57 -8.87
CA ARG A 45 -4.33 -6.68 -10.02
C ARG A 45 -3.66 -5.42 -9.55
N MET A 46 -2.57 -5.02 -10.21
CA MET A 46 -1.77 -3.87 -9.82
C MET A 46 -1.33 -3.11 -11.07
N ASP A 47 -1.96 -1.97 -11.34
CA ASP A 47 -1.52 -1.02 -12.35
C ASP A 47 -0.54 -0.03 -11.71
N VAL A 48 0.75 -0.37 -11.68
CA VAL A 48 1.78 0.32 -10.90
C VAL A 48 2.21 1.62 -11.58
N ARG A 49 1.35 2.62 -11.48
CA ARG A 49 1.59 4.01 -11.90
C ARG A 49 0.73 4.93 -11.03
N VAL A 50 1.10 6.22 -10.94
CA VAL A 50 0.25 7.19 -10.23
C VAL A 50 -1.12 7.26 -10.90
N GLY A 51 -2.18 7.11 -10.10
CA GLY A 51 -3.58 6.99 -10.53
C GLY A 51 -3.97 5.60 -11.05
N GLY A 52 -3.06 4.62 -11.03
CA GLY A 52 -3.38 3.23 -11.37
C GLY A 52 -4.09 2.52 -10.22
N ALA A 53 -5.06 1.68 -10.56
CA ALA A 53 -5.83 0.92 -9.59
C ALA A 53 -5.08 -0.34 -9.11
N TRP A 54 -5.38 -0.76 -7.90
CA TRP A 54 -4.99 -2.06 -7.38
C TRP A 54 -6.16 -2.75 -6.66
N SER A 55 -6.17 -4.08 -6.69
CA SER A 55 -7.14 -4.90 -5.98
C SER A 55 -6.53 -6.22 -5.52
N ALA A 56 -7.03 -6.75 -4.41
CA ALA A 56 -6.62 -8.04 -3.85
C ALA A 56 -7.82 -8.72 -3.18
N VAL A 57 -7.88 -10.05 -3.20
CA VAL A 57 -8.82 -10.80 -2.36
C VAL A 57 -8.01 -11.44 -1.23
N MET A 58 -8.43 -11.18 0.00
CA MET A 58 -7.86 -11.81 1.20
C MET A 58 -8.84 -12.88 1.70
N ARG A 59 -8.38 -14.14 1.79
CA ARG A 59 -9.17 -15.28 2.26
C ARG A 59 -8.95 -15.50 3.75
N LEU A 60 -10.04 -15.53 4.51
CA LEU A 60 -10.01 -15.67 5.97
C LEU A 60 -10.16 -17.15 6.39
N PRO A 61 -9.69 -17.52 7.60
CA PRO A 61 -9.76 -18.90 8.10
C PRO A 61 -11.20 -19.43 8.25
N ASP A 62 -12.17 -18.54 8.43
CA ASP A 62 -13.59 -18.87 8.62
C ASP A 62 -14.34 -19.13 7.30
N GLY A 63 -13.63 -19.10 6.17
CA GLY A 63 -14.20 -19.25 4.83
C GLY A 63 -14.73 -17.95 4.23
N GLY A 64 -14.65 -16.82 4.96
CA GLY A 64 -14.95 -15.50 4.45
C GLY A 64 -13.85 -14.93 3.57
N SER A 65 -14.15 -13.81 2.90
CA SER A 65 -13.17 -13.04 2.14
C SER A 65 -13.32 -11.54 2.37
N ILE A 66 -12.21 -10.82 2.22
CA ILE A 66 -12.18 -9.36 2.18
C ILE A 66 -11.67 -8.94 0.81
N ASP A 67 -12.48 -8.15 0.10
CA ASP A 67 -12.12 -7.57 -1.19
C ASP A 67 -11.46 -6.20 -0.96
N TRP A 68 -10.15 -6.16 -1.12
CA TRP A 68 -9.38 -4.93 -1.04
C TRP A 68 -9.34 -4.23 -2.39
N ALA A 69 -9.50 -2.91 -2.38
CA ALA A 69 -9.30 -2.07 -3.54
C ALA A 69 -8.66 -0.72 -3.18
N GLY A 70 -7.99 -0.11 -4.16
CA GLY A 70 -7.50 1.25 -4.05
C GLY A 70 -6.78 1.74 -5.30
N GLU A 71 -6.08 2.86 -5.15
CA GLU A 71 -5.28 3.50 -6.20
C GLU A 71 -3.90 3.88 -5.66
N TYR A 72 -2.88 3.85 -6.52
CA TYR A 72 -1.57 4.43 -6.21
C TYR A 72 -1.64 5.96 -6.32
N VAL A 73 -1.44 6.65 -5.21
CA VAL A 73 -1.50 8.12 -5.12
C VAL A 73 -0.14 8.75 -5.36
N GLU A 74 0.94 8.09 -4.92
CA GLU A 74 2.31 8.55 -5.08
C GLU A 74 3.27 7.37 -5.19
N LEU A 75 4.21 7.47 -6.13
CA LEU A 75 5.27 6.49 -6.35
C LEU A 75 6.58 7.23 -6.60
N ASP A 76 7.38 7.38 -5.55
CA ASP A 76 8.74 7.94 -5.60
C ASP A 76 9.70 6.87 -5.10
N ARG A 77 10.20 6.03 -6.02
CA ARG A 77 11.04 4.88 -5.68
C ARG A 77 12.46 5.33 -5.33
N PRO A 78 13.09 4.80 -4.26
CA PRO A 78 12.56 3.88 -3.24
C PRO A 78 12.09 4.62 -1.96
N SER A 79 11.89 5.93 -2.04
CA SER A 79 11.71 6.82 -0.89
C SER A 79 10.31 6.81 -0.31
N ARG A 80 9.27 6.76 -1.15
CA ARG A 80 7.89 6.99 -0.73
C ARG A 80 6.88 6.33 -1.66
N LEU A 81 5.94 5.62 -1.05
CA LEU A 81 4.76 5.06 -1.69
C LEU A 81 3.53 5.53 -0.92
N ALA A 82 2.49 5.97 -1.62
CA ALA A 82 1.19 6.23 -1.05
C ALA A 82 0.12 5.55 -1.91
N MET A 83 -0.79 4.84 -1.27
CA MET A 83 -1.92 4.18 -1.89
C MET A 83 -3.16 4.35 -1.02
N THR A 84 -4.33 4.39 -1.65
CA THR A 84 -5.60 4.24 -0.92
C THR A 84 -5.86 2.75 -0.69
N MET A 85 -6.71 2.45 0.29
CA MET A 85 -7.11 1.08 0.62
C MET A 85 -8.50 1.10 1.23
N THR A 86 -9.41 0.27 0.72
CA THR A 86 -10.75 0.03 1.25
C THR A 86 -11.12 -1.44 1.11
N ASP A 87 -11.87 -1.94 2.08
CA ASP A 87 -12.55 -3.24 2.11
C ASP A 87 -13.97 -3.19 1.53
N ARG A 88 -14.37 -2.04 0.96
CA ARG A 88 -15.68 -1.80 0.35
C ARG A 88 -15.51 -1.29 -1.07
N PRO A 89 -15.17 -2.15 -2.04
CA PRO A 89 -14.91 -1.73 -3.41
C PRO A 89 -16.16 -1.14 -4.11
N ASP A 90 -17.36 -1.49 -3.64
CA ASP A 90 -18.64 -0.93 -4.08
C ASP A 90 -18.88 0.52 -3.59
N GLN A 91 -18.12 0.96 -2.58
CA GLN A 91 -18.22 2.29 -1.98
C GLN A 91 -16.83 2.94 -1.92
N PRO A 92 -16.26 3.35 -3.06
CA PRO A 92 -14.89 3.84 -3.11
C PRO A 92 -14.72 5.05 -2.20
N ALA A 93 -13.81 4.94 -1.23
CA ALA A 93 -13.49 6.02 -0.32
C ALA A 93 -12.97 7.23 -1.12
N ALA A 94 -13.67 8.37 -1.00
CA ALA A 94 -13.33 9.59 -1.73
C ALA A 94 -11.86 9.98 -1.51
N ARG A 95 -11.16 10.26 -2.61
CA ARG A 95 -9.75 10.70 -2.64
C ARG A 95 -9.57 11.89 -1.70
N ARG A 96 -8.97 11.68 -0.53
CA ARG A 96 -8.60 12.77 0.37
C ARG A 96 -7.41 13.50 -0.24
N SER A 97 -7.65 14.68 -0.80
CA SER A 97 -6.60 15.59 -1.24
C SER A 97 -5.69 15.93 -0.05
N ARG A 98 -4.54 15.25 0.06
CA ARG A 98 -3.50 15.66 1.00
C ARG A 98 -2.79 16.86 0.39
N SER A 99 -2.93 18.03 1.04
CA SER A 99 -2.05 19.17 0.81
C SER A 99 -0.63 18.73 1.18
N THR A 100 0.22 18.55 0.17
CA THR A 100 1.62 18.18 0.36
C THR A 100 2.34 19.38 0.98
N SER A 101 2.41 19.46 2.32
CA SER A 101 3.37 20.36 2.95
C SER A 101 4.77 19.78 2.74
N ARG A 102 5.40 20.25 1.66
CA ARG A 102 6.78 19.97 1.34
C ARG A 102 7.62 20.58 2.47
N ARG A 103 8.02 19.80 3.47
CA ARG A 103 9.04 20.25 4.44
C ARG A 103 10.33 20.48 3.68
N SER A 104 10.59 21.74 3.32
CA SER A 104 11.87 22.22 2.87
C SER A 104 12.89 21.94 3.97
N ARG A 105 13.81 21.00 3.72
CA ARG A 105 14.99 20.81 4.55
C ARG A 105 16.00 21.89 4.13
N ALA A 106 16.00 23.01 4.84
CA ALA A 106 17.06 24.00 4.74
C ALA A 106 18.36 23.36 5.25
N ALA A 107 19.39 23.33 4.40
CA ALA A 107 20.74 22.97 4.80
C ALA A 107 21.42 24.19 5.45
N PRO A 108 22.14 24.04 6.57
CA PRO A 108 22.97 25.12 7.09
C PRO A 108 24.20 25.28 6.18
N ARG A 109 24.44 26.51 5.70
CA ARG A 109 25.72 26.90 5.11
C ARG A 109 26.75 27.01 6.24
N ALA A 110 27.87 26.33 6.09
CA ALA A 110 29.12 26.65 6.78
C ALA A 110 29.88 27.72 5.99
#